data_AF-A0A946ZBS2-F1
#
_entry.id   AF-A0A946ZBS2-F1
#
_cell.length_a   1.000
_cell.length_b   1.000
_cell.length_c   1.000
_cell.angle_alpha   90.00
_cell.angle_beta   90.00
_cell.angle_gamma   90.00
#
_symmetry.space_group_name_H-M   'P 1'
#
loop_
_entity.id
_entity.type
_entity.pdbx_description
1 polymer ?
#
loop_
_entity_poly.entity_id
_entity_poly.type
_entity_poly.pdbx_seq_one_letter_code
_entity_poly.pdbx_strand_id
1 'polypeptide(L)'
;MLERLGQKFTDLFKKNMPDAFVFALILTLLTAVVAMSWMKATPLEVITSWYDGFYLLLEFGMQMVLLIVTGYSIALSSSIQKGIDKISGFLKKPGQVYFFVVFVGFLLSMISWGWVIITAVLARHLALRVKGIHYPYLIACVYFSMISWVTGLSSSIPLLLNTPDNYLIEEGILTETIASGNTLGSVMNFGMIATLLILGPLFMWLLAPKKKSDPLELSAMLLSDQEESLSIQEEAEEARLPFRALSDFLNNSVVLQYIIAAMGAVFLGHYFITNGFDLNLNIMIFVFIVLGLFLHKTPMRFTIAMRRASSNVSAIIFQFPFYAGIMGIMTYTG
;
A
#
# COMPACT_ATOMS: atom_id res chain seq x y z
N MET A 1 -24.05 23.86 1.48
CA MET A 1 -24.84 22.74 0.90
C MET A 1 -23.99 21.48 0.76
N LEU A 2 -22.87 21.53 0.04
CA LEU A 2 -21.93 20.41 -0.12
C LEU A 2 -21.41 19.85 1.22
N GLU A 3 -21.02 20.72 2.16
CA GLU A 3 -20.54 20.31 3.49
C GLU A 3 -21.61 19.55 4.30
N ARG A 4 -22.85 20.03 4.31
CA ARG A 4 -23.99 19.34 4.97
C ARG A 4 -24.31 18.01 4.29
N LEU A 5 -24.14 17.92 2.97
CA LEU A 5 -24.33 16.68 2.23
C LEU A 5 -23.21 15.68 2.56
N GLY A 6 -21.96 16.13 2.60
CA GLY A 6 -20.82 15.33 3.04
C GLY A 6 -21.01 14.78 4.44
N GLN A 7 -21.44 15.62 5.39
CA GLN A 7 -21.74 15.19 6.76
C GLN A 7 -22.82 14.11 6.81
N LYS A 8 -23.92 14.28 6.06
CA LYS A 8 -24.97 13.26 5.98
C LYS A 8 -24.46 11.92 5.44
N PHE A 9 -23.62 11.94 4.40
CA PHE A 9 -23.01 10.71 3.89
C PHE A 9 -22.08 10.08 4.94
N THR A 10 -21.26 10.87 5.63
CA THR A 10 -20.42 10.39 6.73
C THR A 10 -21.23 9.73 7.84
N ASP A 11 -22.32 10.37 8.28
CA ASP A 11 -23.18 9.84 9.36
C ASP A 11 -23.88 8.54 8.91
N LEU A 12 -24.33 8.47 7.66
CA LEU A 12 -24.93 7.27 7.08
C LEU A 12 -23.93 6.11 7.00
N PHE A 13 -22.70 6.40 6.58
CA PHE A 13 -21.64 5.41 6.43
C PHE A 13 -21.20 4.88 7.79
N LYS A 14 -20.97 5.76 8.78
CA LYS A 14 -20.65 5.40 10.16
C LYS A 14 -21.72 4.52 10.81
N LYS A 15 -22.99 4.73 10.47
CA LYS A 15 -24.11 3.98 11.03
C LYS A 15 -24.28 2.59 10.42
N ASN A 16 -24.03 2.43 9.11
CA ASN A 16 -24.45 1.24 8.37
C ASN A 16 -23.30 0.40 7.80
N MET A 17 -22.10 0.96 7.62
CA MET A 17 -21.00 0.22 7.02
C MET A 17 -20.36 -0.72 8.07
N PRO A 18 -20.40 -2.05 7.88
CA PRO A 18 -19.75 -2.98 8.78
C PRO A 18 -18.23 -3.03 8.51
N ASP A 19 -17.50 -3.75 9.37
CA ASP A 19 -16.09 -4.06 9.13
C ASP A 19 -15.88 -4.83 7.82
N ALA A 20 -14.72 -4.65 7.17
CA ALA A 20 -14.38 -5.29 5.90
C ALA A 20 -14.47 -6.84 5.98
N PHE A 21 -14.15 -7.44 7.12
CA PHE A 21 -14.30 -8.89 7.28
C PHE A 21 -15.76 -9.33 7.28
N VAL A 22 -16.62 -8.58 7.98
CA VAL A 22 -18.07 -8.86 8.00
C VAL A 22 -18.64 -8.77 6.58
N PHE A 23 -18.13 -7.84 5.77
CA PHE A 23 -18.49 -7.74 4.36
C PHE A 23 -18.13 -9.01 3.58
N ALA A 24 -16.92 -9.57 3.77
CA ALA A 24 -16.53 -10.84 3.15
C ALA A 24 -17.45 -12.00 3.55
N LEU A 25 -17.85 -12.09 4.83
CA LEU A 25 -18.79 -13.12 5.30
C LEU A 25 -20.18 -12.98 4.66
N ILE A 26 -20.71 -11.75 4.61
CA ILE A 26 -22.00 -11.47 3.97
C ILE A 26 -21.93 -11.81 2.48
N LEU A 27 -20.84 -11.46 1.81
CA LEU A 27 -20.67 -11.72 0.38
C LEU A 27 -20.57 -13.22 0.09
N THR A 28 -19.91 -14.01 0.95
CA THR A 28 -19.92 -15.48 0.87
C THR A 28 -21.34 -16.03 0.93
N LEU A 29 -22.13 -15.62 1.92
CA LEU A 29 -23.52 -16.08 2.07
C LEU A 29 -24.39 -15.64 0.89
N LEU A 30 -24.21 -14.41 0.41
CA LEU A 30 -24.93 -13.90 -0.76
C LEU A 30 -24.58 -14.70 -2.02
N THR A 31 -23.29 -14.97 -2.25
CA THR A 31 -22.82 -15.74 -3.40
C THR A 31 -23.36 -17.18 -3.34
N ALA A 32 -23.38 -17.79 -2.15
CA ALA A 32 -24.00 -19.09 -1.93
C ALA A 32 -25.49 -19.11 -2.28
N VAL A 33 -26.26 -18.09 -1.86
CA VAL A 33 -27.69 -17.99 -2.20
C VAL A 33 -27.90 -17.80 -3.71
N VAL A 34 -27.07 -17.00 -4.36
CA VAL A 34 -27.12 -16.79 -5.81
C VAL A 34 -26.82 -18.09 -6.56
N ALA A 35 -25.76 -18.81 -6.17
CA ALA A 35 -25.41 -20.11 -6.75
C ALA A 35 -26.55 -21.14 -6.62
N MET A 36 -27.16 -21.25 -5.43
CA MET A 36 -28.28 -22.19 -5.23
C MET A 36 -29.54 -21.79 -6.00
N SER A 37 -29.85 -20.49 -6.09
CA SER A 37 -31.09 -20.03 -6.72
C SER A 37 -31.01 -19.94 -8.25
N TRP A 38 -29.89 -19.45 -8.78
CA TRP A 38 -29.72 -19.19 -10.21
C TRP A 38 -29.07 -20.37 -10.93
N MET A 39 -28.00 -20.92 -10.34
CA MET A 39 -27.23 -22.02 -10.92
C MET A 39 -27.75 -23.39 -10.48
N LYS A 40 -28.74 -23.42 -9.57
CA LYS A 40 -29.34 -24.64 -9.02
C LYS A 40 -28.32 -25.56 -8.36
N ALA A 41 -27.21 -24.99 -7.88
CA ALA A 41 -26.18 -25.73 -7.15
C ALA A 41 -26.76 -26.27 -5.83
N THR A 42 -26.35 -27.47 -5.44
CA THR A 42 -26.75 -28.05 -4.16
C THR A 42 -26.01 -27.38 -3.00
N PRO A 43 -26.56 -27.38 -1.76
CA PRO A 43 -25.85 -26.83 -0.61
C PRO A 43 -24.48 -27.45 -0.37
N LEU A 44 -24.33 -28.76 -0.65
CA LEU A 44 -23.04 -29.45 -0.51
C LEU A 44 -22.05 -28.97 -1.56
N GLU A 45 -22.46 -28.85 -2.83
CA GLU A 45 -21.62 -28.32 -3.91
C GLU A 45 -21.10 -26.93 -3.57
N VAL A 46 -21.97 -26.02 -3.10
CA VAL A 46 -21.53 -24.67 -2.71
C VAL A 46 -20.47 -24.70 -1.60
N ILE A 47 -20.64 -25.57 -0.59
CA ILE A 47 -19.68 -25.69 0.51
C ILE A 47 -18.35 -26.28 0.02
N THR A 48 -18.38 -27.33 -0.81
CA THR A 48 -17.17 -27.94 -1.37
C THR A 48 -16.45 -26.96 -2.29
N SER A 49 -17.18 -26.27 -3.18
CA SER A 49 -16.63 -25.24 -4.07
C SER A 49 -16.00 -24.08 -3.30
N TRP A 50 -16.62 -23.65 -2.19
CA TRP A 50 -16.04 -22.62 -1.32
C TRP A 50 -14.72 -23.07 -0.68
N TYR A 51 -14.65 -24.33 -0.22
CA TYR A 51 -13.43 -24.89 0.37
C TYR A 51 -12.33 -25.09 -0.67
N ASP A 52 -12.66 -25.65 -1.84
CA ASP A 52 -11.72 -25.88 -2.93
C ASP A 52 -11.11 -24.56 -3.41
N GLY A 53 -11.92 -23.50 -3.48
CA GLY A 53 -11.45 -22.15 -3.80
C GLY A 53 -10.65 -21.45 -2.71
N PHE A 54 -10.74 -21.88 -1.45
CA PHE A 54 -10.22 -21.16 -0.29
C PHE A 54 -8.70 -20.91 -0.36
N TYR A 55 -7.97 -21.76 -1.08
CA TYR A 55 -6.52 -21.71 -1.20
C TYR A 55 -5.99 -21.12 -2.51
N LEU A 56 -6.86 -20.80 -3.47
CA LEU A 56 -6.46 -20.34 -4.82
C LEU A 56 -5.63 -19.05 -4.80
N LEU A 57 -5.88 -18.18 -3.82
CA LEU A 57 -5.21 -16.87 -3.74
C LEU A 57 -4.07 -16.82 -2.72
N LEU A 58 -3.52 -17.95 -2.26
CA LEU A 58 -2.46 -17.94 -1.24
C LEU A 58 -1.17 -17.26 -1.73
N GLU A 59 -0.67 -17.62 -2.91
CA GLU A 59 0.53 -17.00 -3.48
C GLU A 59 0.31 -15.50 -3.71
N PHE A 60 -0.80 -15.17 -4.39
CA PHE A 60 -1.18 -13.78 -4.65
C PHE A 60 -1.34 -12.97 -3.35
N GLY A 61 -1.96 -13.56 -2.33
CA GLY A 61 -2.11 -12.95 -1.01
C GLY A 61 -0.76 -12.68 -0.34
N MET A 62 0.17 -13.63 -0.39
CA MET A 62 1.52 -13.44 0.14
C MET A 62 2.29 -12.36 -0.64
N GLN A 63 2.15 -12.32 -1.97
CA GLN A 63 2.74 -11.27 -2.80
C GLN A 63 2.22 -9.88 -2.38
N MET A 64 0.92 -9.74 -2.14
CA MET A 64 0.31 -8.49 -1.67
C MET A 64 0.78 -8.11 -0.27
N VAL A 65 0.90 -9.07 0.65
CA VAL A 65 1.49 -8.86 1.97
C VAL A 65 2.92 -8.33 1.84
N LEU A 66 3.79 -9.02 1.09
CA LEU A 66 5.18 -8.64 0.95
C LEU A 66 5.32 -7.28 0.30
N LEU A 67 4.54 -6.95 -0.73
CA LEU A 67 4.58 -5.67 -1.41
C LEU A 67 4.26 -4.51 -0.43
N ILE A 68 3.28 -4.68 0.46
CA ILE A 68 2.93 -3.67 1.46
C ILE A 68 3.99 -3.57 2.55
N VAL A 69 4.39 -4.71 3.13
CA VAL A 69 5.32 -4.72 4.25
C VAL A 69 6.67 -4.15 3.82
N THR A 70 7.18 -4.54 2.65
CA THR A 70 8.44 -4.02 2.10
C THR A 70 8.31 -2.58 1.64
N GLY A 71 7.19 -2.20 1.03
CA GLY A 71 6.92 -0.81 0.67
C GLY A 71 6.89 0.10 1.91
N TYR A 72 6.22 -0.33 2.97
CA TYR A 72 6.14 0.42 4.21
C TYR A 72 7.44 0.36 5.02
N SER A 73 8.25 -0.70 4.94
CA SER A 73 9.57 -0.70 5.57
C SER A 73 10.50 0.35 4.93
N ILE A 74 10.44 0.54 3.61
CA ILE A 74 11.14 1.64 2.90
C ILE A 74 10.69 3.00 3.44
N ALA A 75 9.38 3.19 3.61
CA ALA A 75 8.77 4.40 4.16
C ALA A 75 9.34 4.79 5.52
N LEU A 76 9.59 3.80 6.37
CA LEU A 76 10.10 3.99 7.72
C LEU A 76 11.61 4.28 7.78
N SER A 77 12.32 4.23 6.65
CA SER A 77 13.77 4.45 6.65
C SER A 77 14.16 5.88 7.02
N SER A 78 15.26 6.02 7.75
CA SER A 78 15.79 7.34 8.17
C SER A 78 16.09 8.27 6.99
N SER A 79 16.45 7.71 5.83
CA SER A 79 16.69 8.47 4.61
C SER A 79 15.42 9.15 4.09
N ILE A 80 14.28 8.44 4.11
CA ILE A 80 12.99 8.98 3.68
C ILE A 80 12.50 10.05 4.65
N GLN A 81 12.61 9.82 5.96
CA GLN A 81 12.24 10.82 6.98
C GLN A 81 13.03 12.13 6.82
N LYS A 82 14.36 12.05 6.64
CA LYS A 82 15.20 13.24 6.39
C LYS A 82 14.83 13.96 5.09
N GLY A 83 14.41 13.21 4.07
CA GLY A 83 13.90 13.78 2.81
C GLY A 83 12.61 14.56 3.02
N ILE A 84 11.66 13.97 3.76
CA ILE A 84 10.40 14.60 4.15
C ILE A 84 10.66 15.90 4.92
N ASP A 85 11.53 15.89 5.93
CA ASP A 85 11.83 17.06 6.77
C ASP A 85 12.41 18.22 5.94
N LYS A 86 13.34 17.89 5.04
CA LYS A 86 13.99 18.88 4.17
C LYS A 86 12.99 19.54 3.24
N ILE A 87 12.12 18.76 2.60
CA ILE A 87 11.15 19.30 1.65
C ILE A 87 10.04 20.08 2.38
N SER A 88 9.64 19.62 3.56
CA SER A 88 8.65 20.27 4.41
C SER A 88 9.05 21.69 4.84
N GLY A 89 10.36 22.00 4.89
CA GLY A 89 10.87 23.33 5.23
C GLY A 89 10.48 24.44 4.25
N PHE A 90 10.13 24.10 3.00
CA PHE A 90 9.79 25.09 1.97
C PHE A 90 8.30 25.46 1.94
N LEU A 91 7.44 24.67 2.59
CA LEU A 91 5.99 24.84 2.55
C LEU A 91 5.54 25.74 3.71
N LYS A 92 4.91 26.87 3.37
CA LYS A 92 4.52 27.90 4.38
C LYS A 92 3.02 28.19 4.42
N LYS A 93 2.27 27.78 3.40
CA LYS A 93 0.83 28.08 3.27
C LYS A 93 0.02 26.78 3.17
N PRO A 94 -1.17 26.69 3.80
CA PRO A 94 -2.03 25.49 3.71
C PRO A 94 -2.32 25.03 2.28
N GLY A 95 -2.59 25.96 1.36
CA GLY A 95 -2.80 25.62 -0.05
C GLY A 95 -1.59 24.94 -0.71
N GLN A 96 -0.36 25.36 -0.38
CA GLN A 96 0.84 24.70 -0.88
C GLN A 96 0.96 23.27 -0.33
N VAL A 97 0.58 23.07 0.93
CA VAL A 97 0.59 21.75 1.57
C VAL A 97 -0.40 20.81 0.90
N TYR A 98 -1.64 21.24 0.66
CA TYR A 98 -2.65 20.40 -0.01
C TYR A 98 -2.21 19.98 -1.41
N PHE A 99 -1.76 20.94 -2.22
CA PHE A 99 -1.25 20.65 -3.56
C PHE A 99 -0.07 19.68 -3.51
N PHE A 100 0.91 19.96 -2.66
CA PHE A 100 2.14 19.19 -2.57
C PHE A 100 1.89 17.76 -2.08
N VAL A 101 1.05 17.59 -1.06
CA VAL A 101 0.71 16.26 -0.52
C VAL A 101 0.00 15.41 -1.58
N VAL A 102 -0.93 15.99 -2.35
CA VAL A 102 -1.60 15.25 -3.43
C VAL A 102 -0.61 14.89 -4.54
N PHE A 103 0.23 15.85 -4.96
CA PHE A 103 1.20 15.63 -6.02
C PHE A 103 2.25 14.56 -5.65
N VAL A 104 2.87 14.68 -4.48
CA VAL A 104 3.83 13.69 -3.98
C VAL A 104 3.14 12.36 -3.73
N GLY A 105 1.94 12.38 -3.18
CA GLY A 105 1.16 11.17 -2.95
C GLY A 105 0.89 10.42 -4.24
N PHE A 106 0.54 11.11 -5.33
CA PHE A 106 0.39 10.47 -6.63
C PHE A 106 1.68 9.82 -7.12
N LEU A 107 2.82 10.52 -7.02
CA LEU A 107 4.11 9.97 -7.43
C LEU A 107 4.50 8.74 -6.61
N LEU A 108 4.31 8.79 -5.30
CA LEU A 108 4.64 7.67 -4.40
C LEU A 108 3.70 6.49 -4.61
N SER A 109 2.39 6.73 -4.70
CA SER A 109 1.38 5.70 -4.96
C SER A 109 1.53 5.06 -6.35
N MET A 110 2.06 5.80 -7.34
CA MET A 110 2.42 5.24 -8.64
C MET A 110 3.61 4.28 -8.57
N ILE A 111 4.53 4.45 -7.61
CA ILE A 111 5.65 3.51 -7.45
C ILE A 111 5.18 2.31 -6.65
N SER A 112 4.55 2.57 -5.51
CA SER A 112 3.96 1.56 -4.64
C SER A 112 2.68 2.10 -4.02
N TRP A 113 1.58 1.39 -4.20
CA TRP A 113 0.33 1.71 -3.53
C TRP A 113 0.49 1.73 -2.00
N GLY A 114 1.36 0.87 -1.44
CA GLY A 114 1.71 0.85 -0.02
C GLY A 114 2.48 2.08 0.47
N TRP A 115 3.08 2.87 -0.43
CA TRP A 115 3.77 4.11 -0.07
C TRP A 115 2.84 5.28 0.22
N VAL A 116 1.52 5.10 0.11
CA VAL A 116 0.54 6.08 0.62
C VAL A 116 0.78 6.41 2.10
N ILE A 117 1.37 5.49 2.87
CA ILE A 117 1.71 5.73 4.27
C ILE A 117 2.82 6.78 4.41
N ILE A 118 3.79 6.84 3.48
CA ILE A 118 4.78 7.92 3.41
C ILE A 118 4.06 9.26 3.26
N THR A 119 3.08 9.32 2.36
CA THR A 119 2.24 10.49 2.13
C THR A 119 1.47 10.88 3.38
N ALA A 120 0.93 9.92 4.12
CA ALA A 120 0.22 10.15 5.38
C ALA A 120 1.16 10.73 6.47
N VAL A 121 2.37 10.18 6.59
CA VAL A 121 3.40 10.67 7.53
C VAL A 121 3.83 12.08 7.17
N LEU A 122 4.11 12.34 5.88
CA LEU A 122 4.41 13.66 5.34
C LEU A 122 3.29 14.66 5.65
N ALA A 123 2.05 14.29 5.40
CA ALA A 123 0.88 15.13 5.67
C ALA A 123 0.76 15.45 7.16
N ARG A 124 0.90 14.45 8.04
CA ARG A 124 0.88 14.65 9.50
C ARG A 124 1.99 15.59 9.95
N HIS A 125 3.22 15.40 9.46
CA HIS A 125 4.35 16.27 9.78
C HIS A 125 4.09 17.72 9.33
N LEU A 126 3.55 17.91 8.12
CA LEU A 126 3.19 19.23 7.60
C LEU A 126 2.06 19.90 8.38
N ALA A 127 1.08 19.12 8.86
CA ALA A 127 -0.01 19.60 9.70
C ALA A 127 0.47 20.15 11.05
N LEU A 128 1.53 19.58 11.63
CA LEU A 128 2.13 20.08 12.87
C LEU A 128 2.97 21.34 12.65
N ARG A 129 3.56 21.50 11.46
CA ARG A 129 4.48 22.59 11.14
C ARG A 129 3.78 23.84 10.61
N VAL A 130 2.76 23.67 9.77
CA VAL A 130 2.10 24.77 9.05
C VAL A 130 0.74 25.06 9.67
N LYS A 131 0.63 26.23 10.33
CA LYS A 131 -0.62 26.68 10.95
C LYS A 131 -1.72 26.94 9.92
N GLY A 132 -2.97 26.76 10.33
CA GLY A 132 -4.17 26.97 9.52
C GLY A 132 -4.53 25.83 8.57
N ILE A 133 -3.96 24.64 8.78
CA ILE A 133 -4.33 23.43 8.03
C ILE A 133 -5.60 22.84 8.62
N HIS A 134 -6.63 22.73 7.80
CA HIS A 134 -7.80 21.90 8.09
C HIS A 134 -7.41 20.41 7.96
N TYR A 135 -7.15 19.74 9.08
CA TYR A 135 -6.58 18.40 9.11
C TYR A 135 -7.46 17.33 8.45
N PRO A 136 -8.79 17.28 8.64
CA PRO A 136 -9.64 16.31 7.94
C PRO A 136 -9.57 16.44 6.42
N TYR A 137 -9.39 17.66 5.91
CA TYR A 137 -9.22 17.88 4.47
C TYR A 137 -7.86 17.41 3.97
N LEU A 138 -6.82 17.56 4.81
CA LEU A 138 -5.51 17.00 4.50
C LEU A 138 -5.54 15.47 4.44
N ILE A 139 -6.28 14.81 5.33
CA ILE A 139 -6.50 13.36 5.27
C ILE A 139 -7.21 12.97 3.98
N ALA A 140 -8.23 13.74 3.57
CA ALA A 140 -8.88 13.53 2.27
C ALA A 140 -7.90 13.70 1.10
N CYS A 141 -6.95 14.65 1.17
CA CYS A 141 -5.88 14.80 0.18
C CYS A 141 -4.99 13.55 0.11
N VAL A 142 -4.58 13.00 1.25
CA VAL A 142 -3.78 11.76 1.30
C VAL A 142 -4.56 10.59 0.69
N TYR A 143 -5.82 10.42 1.08
CA TYR A 143 -6.66 9.34 0.55
C TYR A 143 -6.89 9.49 -0.97
N PHE A 144 -7.19 10.70 -1.43
CA PHE A 144 -7.35 10.99 -2.86
C PHE A 144 -6.07 10.71 -3.64
N SER A 145 -4.90 11.02 -3.06
CA SER A 145 -3.61 10.75 -3.68
C SER A 145 -3.33 9.27 -3.89
N MET A 146 -4.04 8.37 -3.19
CA MET A 146 -3.90 6.94 -3.41
C MET A 146 -4.37 6.53 -4.82
N ILE A 147 -5.34 7.22 -5.43
CA ILE A 147 -6.03 6.75 -6.66
C ILE A 147 -5.09 6.51 -7.85
N SER A 148 -3.92 7.16 -7.91
CA SER A 148 -2.96 6.96 -8.99
C SER A 148 -2.33 5.58 -9.00
N TRP A 149 -2.43 4.83 -7.90
CA TRP A 149 -1.82 3.52 -7.75
C TRP A 149 -2.14 2.54 -8.87
N VAL A 150 -3.38 2.59 -9.38
CA VAL A 150 -3.88 1.71 -10.45
C VAL A 150 -3.18 1.96 -11.78
N THR A 151 -2.63 3.16 -11.98
CA THR A 151 -1.88 3.55 -13.18
C THR A 151 -0.37 3.31 -13.05
N GLY A 152 0.07 2.95 -11.85
CA GLY A 152 1.48 2.90 -11.47
C GLY A 152 2.17 1.56 -11.69
N LEU A 153 3.46 1.54 -11.37
CA LEU A 153 4.34 0.38 -11.42
C LEU A 153 3.86 -0.76 -10.51
N SER A 154 3.28 -0.45 -9.35
CA SER A 154 2.75 -1.47 -8.42
C SER A 154 1.29 -1.83 -8.67
N SER A 155 0.73 -1.51 -9.84
CA SER A 155 -0.67 -1.83 -10.11
C SER A 155 -0.85 -3.35 -10.12
N SER A 156 -1.61 -3.85 -9.16
CA SER A 156 -1.67 -5.29 -8.89
C SER A 156 -2.25 -6.09 -10.04
N ILE A 157 -3.22 -5.53 -10.79
CA ILE A 157 -3.85 -6.23 -11.92
C ILE A 157 -2.87 -6.33 -13.11
N PRO A 158 -2.30 -5.25 -13.65
CA PRO A 158 -1.26 -5.34 -14.68
C PRO A 158 -0.08 -6.24 -14.31
N LEU A 159 0.41 -6.17 -13.07
CA LEU A 159 1.52 -7.02 -12.62
C LEU A 159 1.11 -8.50 -12.50
N LEU A 160 -0.10 -8.79 -12.02
CA LEU A 160 -0.66 -10.14 -11.99
C LEU A 160 -0.77 -10.71 -13.40
N LEU A 161 -1.33 -9.95 -14.34
CA LEU A 161 -1.51 -10.37 -15.74
C LEU A 161 -0.18 -10.70 -16.43
N ASN A 162 0.91 -10.06 -16.00
CA ASN A 162 2.26 -10.29 -16.50
C ASN A 162 3.05 -11.33 -15.67
N THR A 163 2.45 -11.89 -14.62
CA THR A 163 3.07 -12.96 -13.82
C THR A 163 2.77 -14.31 -14.48
N PRO A 164 3.79 -15.12 -14.83
CA PRO A 164 3.59 -16.48 -15.33
C PRO A 164 2.82 -17.34 -14.34
N ASP A 165 2.03 -18.29 -14.85
CA ASP A 165 1.29 -19.26 -14.04
C ASP A 165 0.41 -18.63 -12.95
N ASN A 166 -0.08 -17.39 -13.19
CA ASN A 166 -0.98 -16.75 -12.24
C ASN A 166 -2.35 -17.45 -12.22
N TYR A 167 -3.10 -17.27 -11.13
CA TYR A 167 -4.38 -17.96 -10.92
C TYR A 167 -5.40 -17.79 -12.08
N LEU A 168 -5.36 -16.69 -12.84
CA LEU A 168 -6.27 -16.53 -13.99
C LEU A 168 -5.89 -17.46 -15.16
N ILE A 169 -4.61 -17.78 -15.30
CA ILE A 169 -4.12 -18.76 -16.28
C ILE A 169 -4.40 -20.17 -15.78
N GLU A 170 -4.13 -20.46 -14.50
CA GLU A 170 -4.38 -21.78 -13.90
C GLU A 170 -5.86 -22.18 -13.96
N GLU A 171 -6.77 -21.22 -13.75
CA GLU A 171 -8.23 -21.43 -13.86
C GLU A 171 -8.75 -21.39 -15.31
N GLY A 172 -7.87 -21.26 -16.31
CA GLY A 172 -8.24 -21.27 -17.73
C GLY A 172 -9.01 -20.02 -18.21
N ILE A 173 -9.02 -18.95 -17.41
CA ILE A 173 -9.64 -17.66 -17.77
C ILE A 173 -8.77 -16.90 -18.79
N LEU A 174 -7.45 -17.03 -18.68
CA LEU A 174 -6.46 -16.48 -19.62
C LEU A 174 -5.63 -17.60 -20.23
N THR A 175 -5.31 -17.47 -21.53
CA THR A 175 -4.44 -18.42 -22.24
C THR A 175 -2.96 -18.11 -22.10
N GLU A 176 -2.61 -16.84 -21.90
CA GLU A 176 -1.23 -16.36 -21.84
C GLU A 176 -1.13 -15.10 -20.97
N THR A 177 0.10 -14.72 -20.60
CA THR A 177 0.36 -13.48 -19.87
C THR A 177 0.15 -12.26 -20.77
N ILE A 178 -0.31 -11.15 -20.18
CA ILE A 178 -0.42 -9.86 -20.86
C ILE A 178 0.73 -8.97 -20.39
N ALA A 179 1.63 -8.66 -21.32
CA ALA A 179 2.82 -7.87 -21.04
C ALA A 179 2.51 -6.51 -20.40
N SER A 180 3.32 -6.13 -19.40
CA SER A 180 3.20 -4.84 -18.71
C SER A 180 3.33 -3.63 -19.66
N GLY A 181 4.04 -3.78 -20.79
CA GLY A 181 4.12 -2.77 -21.85
C GLY A 181 2.78 -2.49 -22.54
N ASN A 182 1.91 -3.50 -22.70
CA ASN A 182 0.59 -3.34 -23.32
C ASN A 182 -0.44 -2.72 -22.35
N THR A 183 -0.18 -2.81 -21.04
CA THR A 183 -1.08 -2.32 -19.99
C THR A 183 -0.56 -0.99 -19.43
N LEU A 184 0.46 -1.04 -18.57
CA LEU A 184 1.08 0.13 -17.94
C LEU A 184 1.78 1.04 -18.95
N GLY A 185 2.38 0.45 -19.99
CA GLY A 185 3.03 1.19 -21.07
C GLY A 185 2.08 1.75 -22.13
N SER A 186 0.77 1.57 -21.99
CA SER A 186 -0.20 2.05 -22.98
C SER A 186 -0.34 3.57 -23.01
N VAL A 187 -0.64 4.12 -24.19
CA VAL A 187 -0.90 5.56 -24.37
C VAL A 187 -2.06 6.04 -23.49
N MET A 188 -3.08 5.19 -23.31
CA MET A 188 -4.22 5.48 -22.45
C MET A 188 -3.78 5.63 -20.99
N ASN A 189 -2.92 4.74 -20.48
CA ASN A 189 -2.42 4.83 -19.12
C ASN A 189 -1.57 6.11 -18.91
N PHE A 190 -0.70 6.46 -19.85
CA PHE A 190 0.04 7.72 -19.79
C PHE A 190 -0.88 8.96 -19.81
N GLY A 191 -1.97 8.93 -20.59
CA GLY A 191 -3.00 9.95 -20.57
C GLY A 191 -3.68 10.10 -19.21
N MET A 192 -4.00 8.97 -18.55
CA MET A 192 -4.54 8.96 -17.19
C MET A 192 -3.55 9.53 -16.17
N ILE A 193 -2.28 9.11 -16.23
CA ILE A 193 -1.20 9.64 -15.37
C ILE A 193 -1.08 11.15 -15.50
N ALA A 194 -1.01 11.67 -16.73
CA ALA A 194 -0.90 13.10 -16.99
C ALA A 194 -2.11 13.87 -16.43
N THR A 195 -3.32 13.31 -16.62
CA THR A 195 -4.56 13.89 -16.11
C THR A 195 -4.54 13.95 -14.59
N LEU A 196 -4.18 12.86 -13.91
CA LEU A 196 -4.12 12.79 -12.45
C LEU A 196 -3.06 13.73 -11.89
N LEU A 197 -1.83 13.72 -12.42
CA LEU A 197 -0.73 14.54 -11.92
C LEU A 197 -0.95 16.05 -12.12
N ILE A 198 -1.65 16.45 -13.18
CA ILE A 198 -1.91 17.86 -13.46
C ILE A 198 -3.21 18.30 -12.79
N LEU A 199 -4.34 17.65 -13.11
CA LEU A 199 -5.65 18.11 -12.67
C LEU A 199 -5.94 17.76 -11.22
N GLY A 200 -5.44 16.63 -10.72
CA GLY A 200 -5.77 16.16 -9.37
C GLY A 200 -5.27 17.11 -8.26
N PRO A 201 -3.98 17.51 -8.22
CA PRO A 201 -3.50 18.47 -7.23
C PRO A 201 -4.16 19.84 -7.38
N LEU A 202 -4.42 20.29 -8.61
CA LEU A 202 -5.12 21.55 -8.87
C LEU A 202 -6.56 21.51 -8.35
N PHE A 203 -7.28 20.41 -8.59
CA PHE A 203 -8.64 20.22 -8.14
C PHE A 203 -8.73 20.24 -6.62
N MET A 204 -7.86 19.50 -5.93
CA MET A 204 -7.79 19.50 -4.47
C MET A 204 -7.28 20.83 -3.90
N TRP A 205 -6.49 21.58 -4.64
CA TRP A 205 -6.10 22.94 -4.23
C TRP A 205 -7.29 23.92 -4.33
N LEU A 206 -8.10 23.82 -5.39
CA LEU A 206 -9.28 24.67 -5.60
C LEU A 206 -10.41 24.39 -4.61
N LEU A 207 -10.57 23.13 -4.18
CA LEU A 207 -11.55 22.70 -3.19
C LEU A 207 -11.11 22.95 -1.74
N ALA A 208 -9.90 23.46 -1.53
CA ALA A 208 -9.38 23.72 -0.19
C ALA A 208 -10.35 24.59 0.63
N PRO A 209 -10.66 24.22 1.89
CA PRO A 209 -11.54 24.99 2.76
C PRO A 209 -11.07 26.44 2.86
N LYS A 210 -11.98 27.39 2.61
CA LYS A 210 -11.68 28.81 2.80
C LYS A 210 -11.67 29.11 4.30
N LYS A 211 -10.78 30.03 4.73
CA LYS A 211 -10.51 30.48 6.12
C LYS A 211 -11.72 30.78 7.05
N LYS A 212 -12.96 30.73 6.57
CA LYS A 212 -14.17 31.04 7.35
C LYS A 212 -14.61 29.92 8.30
N SER A 213 -14.19 28.68 8.06
CA SER A 213 -14.37 27.57 9.01
C SER A 213 -13.16 27.52 9.94
N ASP A 214 -13.39 27.50 11.25
CA ASP A 214 -12.33 27.34 12.26
C ASP A 214 -11.52 26.08 11.88
N PRO A 215 -10.21 26.20 11.56
CA PRO A 215 -9.45 25.06 11.11
C PRO A 215 -9.38 24.06 12.25
N LEU A 216 -9.96 22.87 12.04
CA LEU A 216 -9.73 21.69 12.85
C LEU A 216 -8.27 21.26 12.66
N GLU A 217 -7.36 21.95 13.35
CA GLU A 217 -5.93 21.68 13.33
C GLU A 217 -5.62 20.37 14.05
N LEU A 218 -4.58 19.67 13.59
CA LEU A 218 -4.13 18.42 14.22
C LEU A 218 -3.75 18.63 15.70
N SER A 219 -3.13 19.76 16.03
CA SER A 219 -2.73 20.12 17.39
C SER A 219 -3.90 20.11 18.38
N ALA A 220 -5.11 20.44 17.93
CA ALA A 220 -6.33 20.41 18.74
C ALA A 220 -6.98 19.01 18.82
N MET A 221 -6.52 18.06 18.01
CA MET A 221 -7.04 16.68 17.93
C MET A 221 -6.12 15.64 18.58
N LEU A 222 -4.85 15.99 18.81
CA LEU A 222 -3.91 15.10 19.50
C LEU A 222 -4.29 15.01 20.98
N LEU A 223 -4.49 13.79 21.46
CA LEU A 223 -4.48 13.51 22.90
C LEU A 223 -3.04 13.67 23.41
N SER A 224 -2.86 14.19 24.62
CA SER A 224 -1.58 14.55 25.24
C SER A 224 -0.58 13.38 25.40
N ASP A 225 -1.01 12.14 25.18
CA ASP A 225 -0.30 10.93 25.64
C ASP A 225 0.24 10.07 24.48
N GLN A 226 0.63 10.68 23.35
CA GLN A 226 1.42 9.93 22.36
C GLN A 226 2.88 9.89 22.80
N GLU A 227 3.28 8.79 23.45
CA GLU A 227 4.69 8.43 23.61
C GLU A 227 5.40 8.57 22.27
N GLU A 228 6.49 9.34 22.23
CA GLU A 228 7.36 9.40 21.05
C GLU A 228 7.91 7.98 20.82
N SER A 229 7.39 7.31 19.79
CA SER A 229 7.89 5.99 19.41
C SER A 229 9.38 6.12 19.07
N LEU A 230 10.23 5.33 19.73
CA LEU A 230 11.66 5.26 19.44
C LEU A 230 11.91 5.14 17.94
N SER A 231 12.99 5.74 17.44
CA SER A 231 13.42 5.52 16.08
C SER A 231 13.86 4.06 15.90
N ILE A 232 13.81 3.56 14.65
CA ILE A 232 14.31 2.20 14.33
C ILE A 232 15.80 2.06 14.69
N GLN A 233 16.55 3.16 14.60
CA GLN A 233 17.95 3.17 14.97
C GLN A 233 18.14 2.99 16.48
N GLU A 234 17.40 3.75 17.30
CA GLU A 234 17.47 3.66 18.76
C GLU A 234 17.01 2.29 19.24
N GLU A 235 15.91 1.76 18.71
CA GLU A 235 15.43 0.42 19.05
C GLU A 235 16.46 -0.68 18.68
N ALA A 236 17.19 -0.50 17.58
CA ALA A 236 18.27 -1.42 17.20
C ALA A 236 19.50 -1.28 18.12
N GLU A 237 19.76 -0.09 18.67
CA GLU A 237 20.84 0.17 19.60
C GLU A 237 20.53 -0.39 20.99
N GLU A 238 19.27 -0.29 21.46
CA GLU A 238 18.79 -0.92 22.69
C GLU A 238 18.80 -2.45 22.63
N ALA A 239 18.61 -3.02 21.44
CA ALA A 239 18.67 -4.47 21.23
C ALA A 239 20.09 -5.05 21.29
N ARG A 240 21.14 -4.21 21.44
CA ARG A 240 22.53 -4.67 21.52
C ARG A 240 22.83 -5.36 22.84
N LEU A 241 23.63 -6.42 22.75
CA LEU A 241 24.10 -7.13 23.94
C LEU A 241 25.20 -6.31 24.66
N PRO A 242 25.25 -6.33 26.00
CA PRO A 242 26.25 -5.58 26.76
C PRO A 242 27.66 -6.18 26.66
N PHE A 243 27.81 -7.32 25.98
CA PHE A 243 29.06 -8.03 25.77
C PHE A 243 29.27 -8.33 24.29
N ARG A 244 30.53 -8.57 23.89
CA ARG A 244 30.86 -8.95 22.52
C ARG A 244 30.34 -10.36 22.23
N ALA A 245 29.36 -10.45 21.33
CA ALA A 245 28.80 -11.71 20.85
C ALA A 245 28.84 -11.77 19.33
N LEU A 246 29.09 -12.97 18.78
CA LEU A 246 29.03 -13.18 17.33
C LEU A 246 27.63 -12.88 16.78
N SER A 247 26.59 -13.24 17.52
CA SER A 247 25.19 -12.93 17.16
C SER A 247 24.95 -11.43 17.02
N ASP A 248 25.40 -10.63 18.00
CA ASP A 248 25.25 -9.18 17.98
C ASP A 248 26.03 -8.53 16.84
N PHE A 249 27.24 -9.05 16.55
CA PHE A 249 28.03 -8.63 15.40
C PHE A 249 27.29 -8.88 14.07
N LEU A 250 26.74 -10.09 13.88
CA LEU A 250 26.01 -10.43 12.65
C LEU A 250 24.73 -9.58 12.50
N ASN A 251 23.98 -9.41 13.59
CA ASN A 251 22.76 -8.59 13.62
C ASN A 251 23.02 -7.12 13.25
N ASN A 252 24.21 -6.61 13.55
CA ASN A 252 24.61 -5.23 13.31
C ASN A 252 25.62 -5.05 12.16
N SER A 253 25.92 -6.11 11.40
CA SER A 253 26.91 -6.07 10.34
C SER A 253 26.37 -5.38 9.08
N VAL A 254 26.89 -4.19 8.80
CA VAL A 254 26.60 -3.45 7.56
C VAL A 254 27.14 -4.20 6.35
N VAL A 255 28.31 -4.82 6.48
CA VAL A 255 28.97 -5.55 5.40
C VAL A 255 28.13 -6.74 4.96
N LEU A 256 27.62 -7.53 5.92
CA LEU A 256 26.76 -8.68 5.63
C LEU A 256 25.53 -8.26 4.82
N GLN A 257 24.81 -7.24 5.29
CA GLN A 257 23.61 -6.75 4.62
C GLN A 257 23.91 -6.20 3.23
N TYR A 258 24.97 -5.41 3.08
CA TYR A 258 25.31 -4.81 1.79
C TYR A 258 25.82 -5.82 0.76
N ILE A 259 26.47 -6.92 1.18
CA ILE A 259 26.82 -8.01 0.26
C ILE A 259 25.54 -8.63 -0.33
N ILE A 260 24.56 -8.97 0.52
CA ILE A 260 23.28 -9.53 0.07
C ILE A 260 22.52 -8.52 -0.81
N ALA A 261 22.46 -7.25 -0.40
CA ALA A 261 21.81 -6.20 -1.18
C ALA A 261 22.49 -5.99 -2.55
N ALA A 262 23.83 -6.05 -2.60
CA ALA A 262 24.59 -5.96 -3.85
C ALA A 262 24.34 -7.16 -4.77
N MET A 263 24.29 -8.39 -4.23
CA MET A 263 23.92 -9.57 -5.01
C MET A 263 22.52 -9.42 -5.64
N GLY A 264 21.55 -8.94 -4.86
CA GLY A 264 20.20 -8.65 -5.37
C GLY A 264 20.19 -7.54 -6.43
N ALA A 265 20.96 -6.47 -6.24
CA ALA A 265 21.10 -5.40 -7.22
C ALA A 265 21.74 -5.88 -8.53
N VAL A 266 22.74 -6.77 -8.47
CA VAL A 266 23.35 -7.38 -9.66
C VAL A 266 22.33 -8.23 -10.41
N PHE A 267 21.53 -9.04 -9.71
CA PHE A 267 20.45 -9.81 -10.34
C PHE A 267 19.43 -8.88 -11.01
N LEU A 268 18.96 -7.84 -10.33
CA LEU A 268 18.03 -6.86 -10.89
C LEU A 268 18.61 -6.19 -12.14
N GLY A 269 19.87 -5.78 -12.10
CA GLY A 269 20.57 -5.21 -13.25
C GLY A 269 20.63 -6.19 -14.43
N HIS A 270 21.00 -7.44 -14.19
CA HIS A 270 21.01 -8.48 -15.22
C HIS A 270 19.60 -8.73 -15.78
N TYR A 271 18.59 -8.80 -14.93
CA TYR A 271 17.20 -9.02 -15.32
C TYR A 271 16.68 -7.94 -16.26
N PHE A 272 16.86 -6.65 -15.91
CA PHE A 272 16.40 -5.54 -16.75
C PHE A 272 17.24 -5.35 -18.04
N ILE A 273 18.51 -5.79 -18.06
CA ILE A 273 19.32 -5.82 -19.29
C ILE A 273 18.80 -6.90 -20.24
N THR A 274 18.49 -8.08 -19.73
CA THR A 274 18.08 -9.23 -20.55
C THR A 274 16.63 -9.14 -21.02
N ASN A 275 15.72 -8.69 -20.15
CA ASN A 275 14.28 -8.71 -20.41
C ASN A 275 13.70 -7.31 -20.75
N GLY A 276 14.51 -6.26 -20.69
CA GLY A 276 14.02 -4.88 -20.79
C GLY A 276 13.26 -4.45 -19.53
N PHE A 277 12.45 -3.39 -19.61
CA PHE A 277 11.63 -2.91 -18.50
C PHE A 277 10.36 -3.75 -18.32
N ASP A 278 10.55 -5.02 -17.95
CA ASP A 278 9.48 -5.96 -17.71
C ASP A 278 9.22 -6.11 -16.20
N LEU A 279 8.05 -5.67 -15.73
CA LEU A 279 7.71 -5.75 -14.30
C LEU A 279 6.60 -6.76 -14.06
N ASN A 280 6.80 -7.62 -13.06
CA ASN A 280 5.78 -8.48 -12.47
C ASN A 280 5.81 -8.35 -10.94
N LEU A 281 4.90 -9.05 -10.24
CA LEU A 281 4.78 -8.95 -8.78
C LEU A 281 6.07 -9.36 -8.06
N ASN A 282 6.69 -10.47 -8.49
CA ASN A 282 7.87 -11.02 -7.84
C ASN A 282 9.09 -10.10 -7.98
N ILE A 283 9.32 -9.55 -9.18
CA ILE A 283 10.40 -8.58 -9.42
C ILE A 283 10.17 -7.30 -8.62
N MET A 284 8.92 -6.81 -8.55
CA MET A 284 8.58 -5.62 -7.75
C MET A 284 8.89 -5.82 -6.26
N ILE A 285 8.46 -6.95 -5.69
CA ILE A 285 8.75 -7.31 -4.30
C ILE A 285 10.26 -7.40 -4.09
N PHE A 286 10.99 -8.03 -5.01
CA PHE A 286 12.43 -8.17 -4.91
C PHE A 286 13.15 -6.81 -4.95
N VAL A 287 12.72 -5.88 -5.82
CA VAL A 287 13.20 -4.49 -5.84
C VAL A 287 13.00 -3.84 -4.47
N PHE A 288 11.81 -3.97 -3.86
CA PHE A 288 11.55 -3.34 -2.56
C PHE A 288 12.36 -3.96 -1.42
N ILE A 289 12.58 -5.28 -1.42
CA ILE A 289 13.45 -5.94 -0.45
C ILE A 289 14.88 -5.41 -0.58
N VAL A 290 15.43 -5.39 -1.80
CA VAL A 290 16.80 -4.92 -2.06
C VAL A 290 16.96 -3.45 -1.64
N LEU A 291 15.99 -2.59 -2.00
CA LEU A 291 15.98 -1.19 -1.57
C LEU A 291 15.89 -1.05 -0.04
N GLY A 292 15.02 -1.82 0.61
CA GLY A 292 14.89 -1.85 2.06
C GLY A 292 16.20 -2.22 2.76
N LEU A 293 16.91 -3.24 2.25
CA LEU A 293 18.22 -3.63 2.76
C LEU A 293 19.25 -2.50 2.63
N PHE A 294 19.31 -1.78 1.51
CA PHE A 294 20.22 -0.63 1.40
C PHE A 294 19.87 0.50 2.38
N LEU A 295 18.58 0.81 2.53
CA LEU A 295 18.12 1.95 3.32
C LEU A 295 18.28 1.75 4.84
N HIS A 296 18.15 0.51 5.32
CA HIS A 296 18.21 0.21 6.76
C HIS A 296 19.61 -0.12 7.29
N LYS A 297 20.58 -0.34 6.40
CA LYS A 297 22.02 -0.56 6.68
C LYS A 297 22.40 -1.84 7.44
N THR A 298 21.68 -2.23 8.50
CA THR A 298 21.98 -3.42 9.30
C THR A 298 20.80 -4.39 9.37
N PRO A 299 21.05 -5.71 9.54
CA PRO A 299 19.98 -6.71 9.60
C PRO A 299 18.97 -6.43 10.70
N MET A 300 19.44 -6.01 11.89
CA MET A 300 18.57 -5.68 13.02
C MET A 300 17.61 -4.51 12.68
N ARG A 301 18.13 -3.44 12.07
CA ARG A 301 17.30 -2.29 11.66
C ARG A 301 16.25 -2.69 10.63
N PHE A 302 16.63 -3.52 9.65
CA PHE A 302 15.68 -4.02 8.65
C PHE A 302 14.61 -4.92 9.27
N THR A 303 14.98 -5.83 10.17
CA THR A 303 14.05 -6.70 10.90
C THR A 303 13.05 -5.91 11.73
N ILE A 304 13.52 -4.89 12.47
CA ILE A 304 12.65 -4.00 13.24
C ILE A 304 11.67 -3.27 12.31
N ALA A 305 12.17 -2.75 11.18
CA ALA A 305 11.33 -2.07 10.19
C ALA A 305 10.25 -3.01 9.62
N MET A 306 10.63 -4.23 9.26
CA MET A 306 9.70 -5.25 8.77
C MET A 306 8.67 -5.64 9.84
N ARG A 307 9.08 -5.81 11.10
CA ARG A 307 8.15 -6.08 12.22
C ARG A 307 7.12 -4.98 12.39
N ARG A 308 7.57 -3.72 12.43
CA ARG A 308 6.69 -2.54 12.51
C ARG A 308 5.77 -2.46 11.28
N ALA A 309 6.22 -2.94 10.14
CA ALA A 309 5.42 -2.91 8.92
C ALA A 309 4.38 -4.03 8.84
N SER A 310 4.71 -5.22 9.34
CA SER A 310 3.83 -6.39 9.34
C SER A 310 2.58 -6.24 10.20
N SER A 311 2.55 -5.32 11.18
CA SER A 311 1.33 -5.06 11.97
C SER A 311 0.19 -4.48 11.12
N ASN A 312 0.49 -3.95 9.93
CA ASN A 312 -0.50 -3.32 9.05
C ASN A 312 -1.16 -4.27 8.03
N VAL A 313 -0.77 -5.54 7.98
CA VAL A 313 -1.27 -6.50 6.96
C VAL A 313 -2.21 -7.58 7.50
N SER A 314 -2.61 -7.49 8.78
CA SER A 314 -3.48 -8.48 9.42
C SER A 314 -4.75 -8.75 8.60
N ALA A 315 -5.44 -7.68 8.16
CA ALA A 315 -6.64 -7.77 7.33
C ALA A 315 -6.43 -8.60 6.05
N ILE A 316 -5.29 -8.44 5.39
CA ILE A 316 -5.01 -9.16 4.13
C ILE A 316 -4.81 -10.65 4.41
N ILE A 317 -4.03 -10.97 5.45
CA ILE A 317 -3.67 -12.35 5.79
C ILE A 317 -4.91 -13.21 6.03
N PHE A 318 -5.89 -12.70 6.79
CA PHE A 318 -7.08 -13.51 7.09
C PHE A 318 -8.24 -13.31 6.10
N GLN A 319 -8.34 -12.20 5.36
CA GLN A 319 -9.47 -11.98 4.44
C GLN A 319 -9.27 -12.61 3.06
N PHE A 320 -8.03 -12.69 2.55
CA PHE A 320 -7.78 -13.24 1.21
C PHE A 320 -8.32 -14.65 1.00
N PRO A 321 -8.18 -15.59 1.96
CA PRO A 321 -8.79 -16.92 1.82
C PRO A 321 -10.32 -16.90 1.70
N PHE A 322 -11.00 -15.94 2.34
CA PHE A 322 -12.46 -15.79 2.19
C PHE A 322 -12.84 -15.24 0.82
N TYR A 323 -12.08 -14.29 0.27
CA TYR A 323 -12.27 -13.83 -1.10
C TYR A 323 -12.01 -14.94 -2.12
N ALA A 324 -11.02 -15.78 -1.87
CA ALA A 324 -10.73 -16.97 -2.68
C ALA A 324 -11.88 -17.99 -2.60
N GLY A 325 -12.44 -18.23 -1.41
CA GLY A 325 -13.61 -19.09 -1.27
C GLY A 325 -14.85 -18.57 -2.00
N ILE A 326 -15.10 -17.25 -1.98
CA ILE A 326 -16.17 -16.63 -2.79
C ILE A 326 -15.95 -16.90 -4.28
N MET A 327 -14.72 -16.72 -4.75
CA MET A 327 -14.33 -17.04 -6.13
C MET A 327 -14.55 -18.53 -6.44
N GLY A 328 -14.19 -19.44 -5.52
CA GLY A 328 -14.44 -20.87 -5.67
C GLY A 328 -15.92 -21.21 -5.87
N ILE A 329 -16.82 -20.58 -5.11
CA ILE A 329 -18.26 -20.74 -5.34
C ILE A 329 -18.60 -20.32 -6.78
N MET A 330 -18.13 -19.14 -7.22
CA MET A 330 -18.43 -18.64 -8.57
C MET A 330 -17.89 -19.58 -9.65
N THR A 331 -16.61 -19.91 -9.60
CA THR A 331 -15.93 -20.70 -10.64
C THR A 331 -16.47 -22.12 -10.75
N TYR A 332 -16.76 -22.78 -9.62
CA TYR A 332 -17.09 -24.20 -9.62
C TYR A 332 -18.60 -24.48 -9.63
N THR A 333 -19.46 -23.49 -9.35
CA THR A 333 -20.92 -23.65 -9.44
C THR A 333 -21.54 -23.04 -10.72
N GLY A 334 -20.76 -22.27 -11.48
CA GLY A 334 -21.11 -21.73 -12.80
C GLY A 334 -21.29 -20.22 -12.80
#